data_AF-A0A9Q0IQV9-F1
#
_entry.id   AF-A0A9Q0IQV9-F1
#
_cell.length_a   1.000
_cell.length_b   1.000
_cell.length_c   1.000
_cell.angle_alpha   90.00
_cell.angle_beta   90.00
_cell.angle_gamma   90.00
#
_symmetry.space_group_name_H-M   'P 1'
#
loop_
_entity.id
_entity.type
_entity.pdbx_description
1 polymer ?
#
loop_
_entity_poly.entity_id
_entity_poly.type
_entity_poly.pdbx_seq_one_letter_code
_entity_poly.pdbx_strand_id
1 'polypeptide(L)'
;MCQGCAMRPSYGPWPSSQTLLGDPGGRLRYFDPLRKELFLDRNRSCFEAILYFYQLGGRLCRPSNMPLDIFQEEVKFYELGEEVTVRFKENKGFPRKEETPLPTNQIQRRLWMLFEHPKSSSGACIIAIISVMVNVVSILIFCLETLPDFRNKKEAREEYFYKYHAHPKNI
;
A
#
# COMPACT_ATOMS: atom_id res chain seq x y z
N MET A 1 14.52 5.31 28.78
CA MET A 1 15.21 4.83 27.56
C MET A 1 14.41 5.26 26.32
N CYS A 2 14.94 6.16 25.48
CA CYS A 2 14.32 6.48 24.19
C CYS A 2 14.69 5.42 23.16
N GLN A 3 13.81 4.44 22.94
CA GLN A 3 13.92 3.45 21.86
C GLN A 3 13.49 4.13 20.54
N GLY A 4 14.42 4.42 19.63
CA GLY A 4 14.09 4.91 18.29
C GLY A 4 14.90 6.09 17.76
N CYS A 5 15.97 6.51 18.43
CA CYS A 5 16.88 7.52 17.88
C CYS A 5 17.62 6.96 16.65
N ALA A 6 17.35 7.49 15.46
CA ALA A 6 18.15 7.18 14.28
C ALA A 6 19.62 7.58 14.50
N MET A 7 20.54 6.62 14.38
CA MET A 7 21.99 6.87 14.52
C MET A 7 22.62 7.47 13.25
N ARG A 8 23.79 8.10 13.45
CA ARG A 8 24.63 8.82 12.48
C ARG A 8 24.91 8.00 11.20
N PRO A 9 24.88 8.60 9.99
CA PRO A 9 25.53 8.02 8.80
C PRO A 9 27.05 7.95 9.01
N SER A 10 27.67 6.85 8.56
CA SER A 10 29.13 6.67 8.65
C SER A 10 29.92 7.33 7.53
N TYR A 11 29.28 7.85 6.47
CA TYR A 11 29.95 8.46 5.32
C TYR A 11 29.09 9.58 4.72
N GLY A 12 29.62 10.80 4.62
CA GLY A 12 29.02 11.95 3.92
C GLY A 12 28.81 13.22 4.77
N PRO A 13 28.88 14.43 4.17
CA PRO A 13 28.48 15.68 4.83
C PRO A 13 26.97 15.67 5.12
N TRP A 14 26.57 16.33 6.22
CA TRP A 14 25.18 16.36 6.68
C TRP A 14 24.24 16.96 5.63
N PRO A 15 23.07 16.33 5.37
CA PRO A 15 22.09 16.86 4.43
C PRO A 15 21.43 18.16 4.88
N SER A 16 21.81 18.71 6.05
CA SER A 16 21.20 19.91 6.63
C SER A 16 21.18 21.10 5.67
N SER A 17 22.18 21.26 4.79
CA SER A 17 22.22 22.36 3.80
C SER A 17 21.16 22.26 2.70
N GLN A 18 20.57 21.08 2.47
CA GLN A 18 19.54 20.85 1.46
C GLN A 18 18.12 20.89 2.02
N THR A 19 17.98 21.06 3.33
CA THR A 19 16.68 21.12 4.01
C THR A 19 16.12 22.54 4.01
N LEU A 20 14.80 22.70 4.19
CA LEU A 20 14.12 24.00 4.15
C LEU A 20 14.78 25.05 5.06
N LEU A 21 15.17 24.66 6.27
CA LEU A 21 15.76 25.56 7.26
C LEU A 21 17.26 25.78 7.07
N GLY A 22 17.95 24.86 6.38
CA GLY A 22 19.37 24.99 6.12
C GLY A 22 19.70 25.65 4.79
N ASP A 23 18.79 25.62 3.82
CA ASP A 23 18.91 26.38 2.58
C ASP A 23 18.60 27.88 2.82
N PRO A 24 19.53 28.80 2.51
CA PRO A 24 19.28 30.23 2.63
C PRO A 24 18.09 30.71 1.79
N GLY A 25 17.83 30.10 0.64
CA GLY A 25 16.69 30.43 -0.23
C GLY A 25 15.36 29.99 0.37
N GLY A 26 15.28 28.76 0.89
CA GLY A 26 14.11 28.18 1.54
C GLY A 26 13.67 28.99 2.74
N ARG A 27 14.59 29.32 3.66
CA ARG A 27 14.27 30.10 4.87
C ARG A 27 13.87 31.54 4.56
N LEU A 28 14.42 32.15 3.50
CA LEU A 28 14.11 33.54 3.16
C LEU A 28 12.62 33.73 2.81
N ARG A 29 11.96 32.71 2.27
CA ARG A 29 10.53 32.72 1.95
C ARG A 29 9.62 32.90 3.16
N TYR A 30 10.09 32.52 4.34
CA TYR A 30 9.33 32.57 5.60
C TYR A 30 9.89 33.62 6.57
N PHE A 31 10.83 34.46 6.11
CA PHE A 31 11.48 35.45 6.95
C PHE A 31 10.70 36.77 6.91
N ASP A 32 10.29 37.25 8.08
CA ASP A 32 9.73 38.59 8.25
C ASP A 32 10.87 39.60 8.50
N PRO A 33 11.15 40.52 7.56
CA PRO A 33 12.24 41.49 7.70
C PRO A 33 11.96 42.57 8.76
N LEU A 34 10.69 42.83 9.10
CA LEU A 34 10.32 43.84 10.08
C LEU A 34 10.61 43.35 11.49
N ARG A 35 10.30 42.08 11.76
CA ARG A 35 10.47 41.44 13.07
C ARG A 35 11.80 40.68 13.18
N LYS A 36 12.52 40.53 12.06
CA LYS A 36 13.77 39.76 11.93
C LYS A 36 13.63 38.33 12.42
N GLU A 37 12.46 37.73 12.20
CA GLU A 37 12.13 36.38 12.67
C GLU A 37 11.67 35.49 11.51
N LEU A 38 11.86 34.17 11.67
CA LEU A 38 11.32 33.18 10.75
C LEU A 38 9.96 32.74 11.28
N PHE A 39 8.89 33.00 10.52
CA PHE A 39 7.54 32.62 10.92
C PHE A 39 7.08 31.38 10.14
N LEU A 40 6.80 30.31 10.89
CA LEU A 40 6.30 29.04 10.36
C LEU A 40 4.97 28.72 11.06
N ASP A 41 3.86 28.89 10.35
CA ASP A 41 2.53 28.57 10.87
C ASP A 41 2.25 27.07 10.74
N ARG A 42 2.99 26.27 11.51
CA ARG A 42 2.94 24.80 11.49
C ARG A 42 2.86 24.21 12.88
N ASN A 43 2.74 22.89 12.94
CA ASN A 43 2.56 22.18 14.20
C ASN A 43 3.77 22.38 15.14
N ARG A 44 3.54 23.07 16.26
CA ARG A 44 4.57 23.39 17.26
C ARG A 44 5.25 22.15 17.85
N SER A 45 4.49 21.08 18.12
CA SER A 45 5.05 19.85 18.69
C SER A 45 5.91 19.09 17.67
N CYS A 46 5.57 19.15 16.37
CA CYS A 46 6.44 18.62 15.32
C CYS A 46 7.74 19.40 15.25
N PHE A 47 7.63 20.72 15.24
CA PHE A 47 8.79 21.59 15.05
C PHE A 47 9.87 21.37 16.11
N GLU A 48 9.48 21.06 17.36
CA GLU A 48 10.43 20.73 18.42
C GLU A 48 11.30 19.51 18.02
N ALA A 49 10.70 18.42 17.56
CA ALA A 49 11.42 17.24 17.08
C ALA A 49 12.29 17.54 15.85
N ILE A 50 11.81 18.39 14.93
CA ILE A 50 12.56 18.83 13.75
C ILE A 50 13.78 19.67 14.17
N LEU A 51 13.62 20.58 15.13
CA LEU A 51 14.71 21.40 15.65
C LEU A 51 15.77 20.54 16.35
N TYR A 52 15.33 19.56 17.16
CA TYR A 52 16.22 18.58 17.78
C TYR A 52 17.02 17.79 16.74
N PHE A 53 16.45 17.47 15.58
CA PHE A 53 17.17 16.83 14.50
C PHE A 53 18.37 17.67 14.04
N TYR A 54 18.24 18.99 13.91
CA TYR A 54 19.36 19.86 13.58
C TYR A 54 20.37 19.97 14.72
N GLN A 55 19.90 20.12 15.96
CA GLN A 55 20.76 20.29 17.14
C GLN A 55 21.59 19.05 17.47
N LEU A 56 20.98 17.87 17.36
CA LEU A 56 21.60 16.59 17.70
C LEU A 56 22.35 15.97 16.51
N GLY A 57 22.42 16.68 15.38
CA GLY A 57 23.08 16.21 14.17
C GLY A 57 22.44 14.93 13.64
N GLY A 58 21.18 15.01 13.21
CA GLY A 58 20.54 13.97 12.41
C GLY A 58 19.62 12.98 13.14
N ARG A 59 19.41 13.14 14.45
CA ARG A 59 18.52 12.25 15.22
C ARG A 59 17.09 12.73 15.14
N LEU A 60 16.26 12.01 14.40
CA LEU A 60 14.83 12.32 14.29
C LEU A 60 14.00 11.38 15.18
N CYS A 61 13.21 11.96 16.09
CA CYS A 61 12.31 11.22 16.97
C CYS A 61 10.90 11.82 16.88
N ARG A 62 9.87 10.98 16.66
CA ARG A 62 8.47 11.44 16.65
C ARG A 62 7.99 11.69 18.08
N PRO A 63 7.32 12.83 18.37
CA PRO A 63 6.63 13.06 19.64
C PRO A 63 5.55 12.00 19.92
N SER A 64 5.45 11.50 21.15
CA SER A 64 4.56 10.39 21.51
C SER A 64 3.07 10.70 21.30
N ASN A 65 2.66 11.95 21.54
CA ASN A 65 1.31 12.49 21.41
C ASN A 65 0.84 12.70 19.97
N MET A 66 1.63 12.31 18.97
CA MET A 66 1.42 12.72 17.59
C MET A 66 1.19 11.57 16.62
N PRO A 67 0.13 11.62 15.79
CA PRO A 67 -0.06 10.67 14.70
C PRO A 67 1.13 10.63 13.73
N LEU A 68 1.40 9.45 13.17
CA LEU A 68 2.57 9.20 12.32
C LEU A 68 2.49 9.92 10.97
N ASP A 69 1.32 9.88 10.35
CA ASP A 69 0.95 10.55 9.12
C ASP A 69 1.21 12.05 9.20
N ILE A 70 0.70 12.71 10.25
CA ILE A 70 0.91 14.14 10.47
C ILE A 70 2.42 14.45 10.62
N PHE A 71 3.15 13.61 11.37
CA PHE A 71 4.59 13.81 11.51
C PHE A 71 5.34 13.58 10.18
N GLN A 72 4.92 12.63 9.36
CA GLN A 72 5.51 12.39 8.03
C GLN A 72 5.27 13.56 7.08
N GLU A 73 4.11 14.20 7.13
CA GLU A 73 3.82 15.42 6.36
C GLU A 73 4.74 16.57 6.75
N GLU A 74 5.00 16.76 8.05
CA GLU A 74 5.93 17.78 8.51
C GLU A 74 7.38 17.47 8.09
N VAL A 75 7.83 16.22 8.24
CA VAL A 75 9.17 15.80 7.78
C VAL A 75 9.36 16.05 6.28
N LYS A 76 8.32 15.84 5.48
CA LYS A 76 8.30 16.18 4.05
C LYS A 76 8.35 17.70 3.83
N PHE A 77 7.56 18.47 4.58
CA PHE A 77 7.52 19.93 4.46
C PHE A 77 8.87 20.59 4.77
N TYR A 78 9.56 20.13 5.83
CA TYR A 78 10.88 20.64 6.19
C TYR A 78 12.00 20.11 5.27
N GLU A 79 11.65 19.28 4.29
CA GLU A 79 12.57 18.72 3.31
C GLU A 79 13.80 18.08 3.98
N LEU A 80 13.60 17.31 5.08
CA LEU A 80 14.70 16.73 5.86
C LEU A 80 15.55 15.68 5.09
N GLY A 81 15.19 15.40 3.84
CA GLY A 81 15.85 14.44 2.97
C GLY A 81 15.19 13.07 2.99
N GLU A 82 15.27 12.40 1.85
CA GLU A 82 14.70 11.08 1.66
C GLU A 82 15.41 10.04 2.54
N GLU A 83 16.73 10.15 2.72
CA GLU A 83 17.52 9.27 3.58
C GLU A 83 17.05 9.27 5.03
N VAL A 84 16.74 10.44 5.59
CA VAL A 84 16.26 10.58 6.97
C VAL A 84 14.87 9.95 7.11
N THR A 85 14.02 10.16 6.11
CA THR A 85 12.67 9.58 6.05
C THR A 85 12.72 8.05 5.98
N VAL A 86 13.62 7.49 5.17
CA VAL A 86 13.82 6.04 5.04
C VAL A 86 14.28 5.44 6.37
N ARG A 87 15.33 6.00 6.99
CA ARG A 87 15.85 5.52 8.28
C ARG A 87 14.83 5.61 9.41
N PHE A 88 14.02 6.66 9.42
CA PHE A 88 12.97 6.83 10.41
C PHE A 88 11.89 5.74 10.27
N LYS A 89 11.54 5.35 9.03
CA LYS A 89 10.59 4.24 8.77
C LYS A 89 11.18 2.89 9.19
N GLU A 90 12.45 2.63 8.86
CA GLU A 90 13.17 1.39 9.20
C GLU A 90 13.26 1.18 10.72
N ASN A 91 13.68 2.21 11.48
CA ASN A 91 13.80 2.12 12.94
C ASN A 91 12.47 1.89 13.67
N LYS A 92 11.34 2.20 13.03
CA LYS A 92 10.01 1.96 13.59
C LYS A 92 9.41 0.61 13.18
N GLY A 93 10.17 -0.24 12.49
CA GLY A 93 9.72 -1.56 12.07
C GLY A 93 8.60 -1.51 11.04
N PHE A 94 8.37 -0.36 10.39
CA PHE A 94 7.47 -0.32 9.25
C PHE A 94 8.20 -0.99 8.09
N PRO A 95 7.69 -2.10 7.53
CA PRO A 95 8.21 -2.59 6.26
C PRO A 95 8.13 -1.43 5.27
N ARG A 96 9.15 -1.30 4.41
CA ARG A 96 9.20 -0.33 3.32
C ARG A 96 7.79 -0.28 2.73
N LYS A 97 7.09 0.85 2.86
CA LYS A 97 5.88 1.06 2.09
C LYS A 97 6.38 1.16 0.65
N GLU A 98 6.50 0.01 0.00
CA GLU A 98 6.63 -0.08 -1.45
C GLU A 98 5.43 0.70 -1.97
N GLU A 99 5.66 1.96 -2.33
CA GLU A 99 4.87 2.56 -3.38
C GLU A 99 5.18 1.68 -4.58
N THR A 100 4.38 0.63 -4.79
CA THR A 100 4.53 -0.30 -5.90
C THR A 100 4.63 0.56 -7.16
N PRO A 101 5.80 0.70 -7.77
CA PRO A 101 5.95 1.59 -8.91
C PRO A 101 5.00 1.06 -9.97
N LEU A 102 4.05 1.90 -10.39
CA LEU A 102 3.07 1.53 -11.39
C LEU A 102 3.85 1.00 -12.61
N PRO A 103 3.61 -0.24 -13.05
CA PRO A 103 4.38 -0.81 -14.14
C PRO A 103 4.24 0.08 -15.38
N THR A 104 5.36 0.38 -16.03
CA THR A 104 5.45 1.36 -17.13
C THR A 104 4.57 0.98 -18.34
N ASN A 105 4.32 -0.32 -18.53
CA ASN A 105 3.51 -0.84 -19.62
C ASN A 105 2.01 -0.71 -19.35
N GLN A 106 1.28 -0.12 -20.29
CA GLN A 106 -0.15 0.17 -20.15
C GLN A 106 -1.01 -1.08 -19.87
N ILE A 107 -0.66 -2.23 -20.45
CA ILE A 107 -1.39 -3.49 -20.27
C ILE A 107 -1.13 -4.08 -18.87
N GLN A 108 0.13 -4.08 -18.43
CA GLN A 108 0.51 -4.56 -17.09
C GLN A 108 -0.11 -3.67 -16.00
N ARG A 109 -0.18 -2.35 -16.23
CA ARG A 109 -0.86 -1.42 -15.32
C ARG A 109 -2.37 -1.65 -15.29
N ARG A 110 -3.00 -1.93 -16.44
CA ARG A 110 -4.42 -2.29 -16.49
C ARG A 110 -4.69 -3.59 -15.72
N LEU A 111 -3.87 -4.62 -15.92
CA LEU A 111 -3.96 -5.89 -15.18
C LEU A 111 -3.72 -5.70 -13.68
N TRP A 112 -2.69 -4.94 -13.30
CA TRP A 112 -2.37 -4.61 -11.92
C TRP A 112 -3.53 -3.88 -11.23
N MET A 113 -4.07 -2.85 -11.89
CA MET A 113 -5.27 -2.13 -11.40
C MET A 113 -6.52 -3.02 -11.37
N LEU A 114 -6.65 -4.00 -12.28
CA LEU A 114 -7.76 -4.97 -12.31
C LEU A 114 -7.77 -5.87 -11.07
N PHE A 115 -6.61 -6.34 -10.61
CA PHE A 115 -6.48 -7.17 -9.41
C PHE A 115 -6.54 -6.38 -8.11
N GLU A 116 -5.94 -5.18 -8.08
CA GLU A 116 -5.88 -4.36 -6.87
C GLU A 116 -7.21 -3.63 -6.59
N HIS A 117 -7.96 -3.28 -7.64
CA HIS A 117 -9.23 -2.57 -7.54
C HIS A 117 -10.31 -3.17 -8.47
N PRO A 118 -10.94 -4.30 -8.09
CA PRO A 118 -11.99 -4.94 -8.90
C PRO A 118 -13.23 -4.07 -9.15
N LYS A 119 -13.36 -2.92 -8.46
CA LYS A 119 -14.48 -1.96 -8.59
C LYS A 119 -14.22 -0.80 -9.55
N SER A 120 -13.04 -0.69 -10.16
CA SER A 120 -12.65 0.49 -10.96
C SER A 120 -13.27 0.54 -12.37
N SER A 121 -13.77 -0.57 -12.93
CA SER A 121 -14.31 -0.64 -14.29
C SER A 121 -15.42 -1.69 -14.40
N SER A 122 -16.55 -1.35 -15.02
CA SER A 122 -17.73 -2.23 -15.16
C SER A 122 -17.39 -3.58 -15.82
N GLY A 123 -16.39 -3.63 -16.71
CA GLY A 123 -15.92 -4.87 -17.34
C GLY A 123 -15.12 -5.78 -16.39
N ALA A 124 -14.40 -5.22 -15.41
CA ALA A 124 -13.61 -5.99 -14.45
C ALA A 124 -14.50 -6.75 -13.44
N CYS A 125 -15.63 -6.15 -13.06
CA CYS A 125 -16.62 -6.79 -12.20
C CYS A 125 -17.20 -8.05 -12.84
N ILE A 126 -17.50 -8.01 -14.15
CA ILE A 126 -18.05 -9.16 -14.88
C ILE A 126 -17.07 -10.33 -14.89
N ILE A 127 -15.79 -10.07 -15.18
CA ILE A 127 -14.74 -11.10 -15.20
C ILE A 127 -14.53 -11.70 -13.80
N ALA A 128 -14.51 -10.87 -12.76
CA ALA A 128 -14.39 -11.34 -11.38
C ALA A 128 -15.59 -12.21 -10.96
N ILE A 129 -16.81 -11.81 -11.31
CA ILE A 129 -18.03 -12.58 -11.03
C ILE A 129 -17.97 -13.95 -11.74
N ILE A 130 -17.60 -13.98 -13.02
CA ILE A 130 -17.48 -15.24 -13.77
C ILE A 130 -16.45 -16.17 -13.11
N SER A 131 -15.29 -15.63 -12.69
CA SER A 131 -14.25 -16.42 -12.02
C SER A 131 -14.74 -17.05 -10.71
N VAL A 132 -15.45 -16.27 -9.89
CA VAL A 132 -16.03 -16.77 -8.63
C VAL A 132 -17.10 -17.83 -8.91
N MET A 133 -17.96 -17.61 -9.90
CA MET A 133 -19.01 -18.57 -10.27
C MET A 133 -18.43 -19.91 -10.73
N VAL A 134 -17.40 -19.89 -11.57
CA VAL A 134 -16.72 -21.12 -12.03
C VAL A 134 -16.08 -21.88 -10.86
N ASN A 135 -15.47 -21.17 -9.91
CA ASN A 135 -14.91 -21.77 -8.71
C ASN A 135 -16.01 -22.46 -7.87
N VAL A 136 -17.09 -21.74 -7.57
CA VAL A 136 -18.24 -22.28 -6.80
C VAL A 136 -18.86 -23.49 -7.49
N VAL A 137 -19.11 -23.41 -8.81
CA VAL A 137 -19.68 -24.52 -9.58
C VAL A 137 -18.78 -25.75 -9.56
N SER A 138 -17.45 -25.57 -9.68
CA SER A 138 -16.50 -26.69 -9.61
C SER A 138 -16.53 -27.41 -8.25
N ILE A 139 -16.58 -26.65 -7.15
CA ILE A 139 -16.70 -27.19 -5.79
C ILE A 139 -18.04 -27.92 -5.63
N LEU A 140 -19.15 -27.35 -6.12
CA LEU A 140 -20.45 -27.99 -6.05
C LEU A 140 -20.49 -29.30 -6.84
N ILE A 141 -19.96 -29.33 -8.06
CA ILE A 141 -19.86 -30.56 -8.87
C ILE A 141 -19.03 -31.60 -8.12
N PHE A 142 -17.87 -31.22 -7.57
CA PHE A 142 -17.01 -32.12 -6.80
C PHE A 142 -17.71 -32.69 -5.54
N CYS A 143 -18.42 -31.83 -4.79
CA CYS A 143 -19.20 -32.25 -3.64
C CYS A 143 -20.35 -33.21 -4.03
N LEU A 144 -21.02 -32.95 -5.16
CA LEU A 144 -22.10 -33.80 -5.66
C LEU A 144 -21.60 -35.13 -6.23
N GLU A 145 -20.44 -35.16 -6.89
CA GLU A 145 -19.79 -36.39 -7.34
C GLU A 145 -19.33 -37.28 -6.17
N THR A 146 -18.88 -36.65 -5.07
CA THR A 146 -18.42 -37.37 -3.89
C THR A 146 -19.58 -37.91 -3.03
N LEU A 147 -20.81 -37.38 -3.18
CA LEU A 147 -21.97 -37.88 -2.46
C LEU A 147 -22.52 -39.17 -3.09
N PRO A 148 -22.48 -40.32 -2.37
CA PRO A 148 -22.84 -41.63 -2.93
C PRO A 148 -24.29 -41.71 -3.42
N ASP A 149 -25.19 -40.89 -2.86
CA ASP A 149 -26.62 -40.89 -3.18
C ASP A 149 -26.95 -40.18 -4.52
N PHE A 150 -26.07 -39.31 -5.02
CA PHE A 150 -26.23 -38.61 -6.31
C PHE A 150 -25.55 -39.34 -7.47
N ARG A 151 -24.46 -40.06 -7.20
CA ARG A 151 -23.81 -40.94 -8.19
C ARG A 151 -24.79 -41.97 -8.75
N ASN A 152 -25.55 -42.62 -7.87
CA ASN A 152 -26.55 -43.63 -8.25
C ASN A 152 -27.72 -43.05 -9.07
N LYS A 153 -28.15 -41.81 -8.81
CA LYS A 153 -29.24 -41.14 -9.56
C LYS A 153 -28.81 -40.68 -10.96
N LYS A 154 -27.55 -40.24 -11.11
CA LYS A 154 -26.97 -39.83 -12.39
C LYS A 154 -26.79 -41.05 -13.31
N GLU A 155 -26.21 -42.13 -12.78
CA GLU A 155 -26.05 -43.41 -13.50
C GLU A 155 -27.40 -43.98 -13.94
N ALA A 156 -28.40 -44.00 -13.05
CA ALA A 156 -29.75 -44.43 -13.39
C ALA A 156 -30.35 -43.59 -14.53
N ARG A 157 -30.28 -42.25 -14.46
CA ARG A 157 -30.81 -41.36 -15.49
C ARG A 157 -30.15 -41.59 -16.86
N GLU A 158 -28.83 -41.79 -16.88
CA GLU A 158 -28.07 -42.05 -18.10
C GLU A 158 -28.43 -43.41 -18.72
N GLU A 159 -28.64 -44.44 -17.89
CA GLU A 159 -29.07 -45.77 -18.33
C GLU A 159 -30.50 -45.75 -18.92
N TYR A 160 -31.44 -45.01 -18.30
CA TYR A 160 -32.78 -44.80 -18.86
C TYR A 160 -32.74 -44.09 -20.21
N PHE A 161 -31.90 -43.06 -20.35
CA PHE A 161 -31.79 -42.30 -21.59
C PHE A 161 -31.20 -43.15 -22.72
N TYR A 162 -30.17 -43.95 -22.42
CA TYR A 162 -29.59 -44.89 -23.38
C TYR A 162 -30.59 -45.97 -23.80
N LYS A 163 -31.33 -46.57 -22.83
CA LYS A 163 -32.35 -47.59 -23.12
C LYS A 163 -33.52 -47.06 -23.97
N TYR A 164 -33.88 -45.79 -23.80
CA TYR A 164 -34.94 -45.15 -24.59
C TYR A 164 -34.50 -44.80 -26.02
N HIS A 165 -33.24 -44.40 -26.20
CA HIS A 165 -32.68 -44.08 -27.52
C HIS A 165 -32.14 -45.28 -28.29
N ALA A 166 -31.73 -46.36 -27.60
CA ALA A 166 -31.23 -47.58 -28.21
C ALA A 166 -32.34 -48.55 -28.65
N HIS A 167 -33.60 -48.28 -28.31
CA HIS A 167 -34.73 -49.07 -28.81
C HIS A 167 -35.18 -48.48 -30.16
N PRO A 168 -34.85 -49.11 -31.32
CA PRO A 168 -35.47 -48.69 -32.56
C PRO A 168 -36.99 -48.91 -32.43
N LYS A 169 -37.76 -47.89 -32.82
CA LYS A 169 -39.21 -48.03 -32.98
C LYS A 169 -39.42 -48.98 -34.16
N ASN A 170 -39.67 -50.25 -33.87
CA ASN A 170 -40.21 -51.18 -34.86
C ASN A 170 -41.65 -50.72 -35.16
N ILE A 171 -41.81 -50.11 -36.33
CA ILE A 171 -43.08 -50.04 -37.07
C ILE A 171 -43.41 -51.42 -37.60
#